data_AF-A0A3M2H4X1-F1
#
_entry.id   AF-A0A3M2H4X1-F1
#
_cell.length_a   1.000
_cell.length_b   1.000
_cell.length_c   1.000
_cell.angle_alpha   90.00
_cell.angle_beta   90.00
_cell.angle_gamma   90.00
#
_symmetry.space_group_name_H-M   'P 1'
#
loop_
_entity.id
_entity.type
_entity.pdbx_description
1 polymer ?
#
loop_
_entity_poly.entity_id
_entity_poly.type
_entity_poly.pdbx_seq_one_letter_code
_entity_poly.pdbx_strand_id
1 'polypeptide(L)'
;MSKHASQQTTAAAPEQAVPGRWAIWMMAVRPKTLTAAVAPVVMGTALAYGDGLHHWGAALVALFCAILIQIGTNFANDYYDYVQGADTGE
;
A
#
# COMPACT_ATOMS: atom_id res chain seq x y z
N MET A 1 51.71 -12.34 -25.68
CA MET A 1 50.67 -12.03 -26.69
C MET A 1 49.64 -13.16 -26.63
N SER A 2 48.34 -12.85 -26.75
CA SER A 2 47.16 -13.72 -26.56
C SER A 2 46.60 -13.87 -25.14
N LYS A 3 45.85 -12.83 -24.75
CA LYS A 3 44.42 -12.88 -24.38
C LYS A 3 43.86 -14.28 -24.04
N HIS A 4 43.69 -14.55 -22.75
CA HIS A 4 42.59 -15.38 -22.25
C HIS A 4 41.70 -14.51 -21.36
N ALA A 5 40.96 -13.62 -22.00
CA ALA A 5 39.79 -12.99 -21.40
C ALA A 5 38.71 -14.07 -21.34
N SER A 6 38.66 -14.78 -20.21
CA SER A 6 37.53 -15.64 -19.86
C SER A 6 36.28 -14.79 -19.87
N GLN A 7 35.43 -15.03 -20.87
CA GLN A 7 34.15 -14.38 -21.03
C GLN A 7 33.29 -14.65 -19.81
N GLN A 8 33.10 -13.63 -18.98
CA GLN A 8 31.95 -13.59 -18.08
C GLN A 8 30.72 -13.44 -18.96
N THR A 9 30.08 -14.55 -19.28
CA THR A 9 28.73 -14.58 -19.82
C THR A 9 27.82 -13.90 -18.79
N THR A 10 27.40 -12.68 -19.08
CA THR A 10 26.34 -11.99 -18.33
C THR A 10 25.09 -12.85 -18.43
N ALA A 11 24.80 -13.63 -17.39
CA ALA A 11 23.53 -14.33 -17.29
C ALA A 11 22.43 -13.25 -17.33
N ALA A 12 21.62 -13.24 -18.39
CA ALA A 12 20.46 -12.35 -18.48
C ALA A 12 19.61 -12.57 -17.22
N ALA A 13 19.33 -11.48 -16.50
CA ALA A 13 18.45 -11.53 -15.34
C ALA A 13 17.09 -12.14 -15.74
N PRO A 14 16.45 -12.95 -14.87
CA PRO A 14 15.18 -13.57 -15.19
C PRO A 14 14.16 -12.48 -15.57
N GLU A 15 13.41 -12.72 -16.66
CA GLU A 15 12.33 -11.84 -17.11
C GLU A 15 11.31 -11.71 -15.97
N GLN A 16 11.26 -10.52 -15.37
CA GLN A 16 10.38 -10.22 -14.25
C GLN A 16 8.94 -10.31 -14.74
N ALA A 17 8.22 -11.37 -14.37
CA ALA A 17 6.83 -11.55 -14.78
C ALA A 17 5.97 -10.39 -14.23
N VAL A 18 5.32 -9.66 -15.13
CA VAL A 18 4.40 -8.58 -14.76
C VAL A 18 3.27 -9.17 -13.91
N PRO A 19 3.04 -8.68 -12.68
CA PRO A 19 1.99 -9.21 -11.82
C PRO A 19 0.61 -9.06 -12.46
N GLY A 20 -0.29 -10.00 -12.18
CA GLY A 20 -1.66 -9.94 -12.69
C GLY A 20 -2.40 -8.67 -12.25
N ARG A 21 -3.38 -8.22 -13.03
CA ARG A 21 -4.12 -6.97 -12.78
C ARG A 21 -4.67 -6.87 -11.36
N TRP A 22 -5.20 -7.95 -10.81
CA TRP A 22 -5.70 -7.99 -9.43
C TRP A 22 -4.60 -7.75 -8.39
N ALA A 23 -3.38 -8.26 -8.66
CA ALA A 23 -2.25 -8.16 -7.75
C ALA A 23 -1.75 -6.71 -7.71
N ILE A 24 -1.77 -6.02 -8.84
CA ILE A 24 -1.46 -4.59 -8.93
C ILE A 24 -2.40 -3.77 -8.05
N TRP A 25 -3.72 -4.00 -8.15
CA TRP A 25 -4.69 -3.31 -7.29
C TRP A 25 -4.48 -3.60 -5.81
N MET A 26 -4.20 -4.85 -5.44
CA MET A 26 -3.93 -5.20 -4.05
C MET A 26 -2.62 -4.59 -3.53
N MET A 27 -1.59 -4.47 -4.36
CA MET A 27 -0.36 -3.78 -3.98
C MET A 27 -0.61 -2.29 -3.75
N ALA A 28 -1.35 -1.62 -4.64
CA ALA A 28 -1.70 -0.20 -4.52
C ALA A 28 -2.57 0.09 -3.28
N VAL A 29 -3.46 -0.84 -2.90
CA VAL A 29 -4.27 -0.73 -1.67
C VAL A 29 -3.42 -0.74 -0.40
N ARG A 30 -2.20 -1.29 -0.44
CA ARG A 30 -1.27 -1.46 0.69
C ARG A 30 -1.96 -1.99 1.96
N PRO A 31 -2.42 -3.26 1.99
CA PRO A 31 -3.29 -3.80 3.06
C PRO A 31 -2.69 -3.68 4.47
N LYS A 32 -1.36 -3.76 4.58
CA LYS A 32 -0.65 -3.59 5.85
C LYS A 32 -0.82 -2.19 6.46
N THR A 33 -1.06 -1.16 5.65
CA THR A 33 -1.29 0.22 6.11
C THR A 33 -2.72 0.45 6.59
N LEU A 34 -3.66 -0.42 6.22
CA LEU A 34 -5.07 -0.27 6.61
C LEU A 34 -5.28 -0.40 8.12
N THR A 35 -4.39 -1.09 8.83
CA THR A 35 -4.43 -1.18 10.30
C THR A 35 -4.28 0.19 10.97
N ALA A 36 -3.57 1.14 10.32
CA ALA A 36 -3.44 2.51 10.82
C ALA A 36 -4.79 3.26 10.81
N ALA A 37 -5.69 2.94 9.87
CA ALA A 37 -7.03 3.51 9.81
C ALA A 37 -7.98 2.90 10.86
N VAL A 38 -7.75 1.64 11.25
CA VAL A 38 -8.57 0.93 12.24
C VAL A 38 -8.32 1.46 13.66
N ALA A 39 -7.05 1.71 14.01
CA ALA A 39 -6.64 2.13 15.35
C ALA A 39 -7.43 3.35 15.91
N PRO A 40 -7.56 4.49 15.20
CA PRO A 40 -8.30 5.64 15.72
C PRO A 40 -9.80 5.37 15.86
N VAL A 41 -10.39 4.54 14.99
CA VAL A 41 -11.82 4.19 15.08
C VAL A 41 -12.09 3.29 16.28
N VAL A 42 -11.23 2.31 16.53
CA VAL A 42 -11.32 1.46 17.73
C VAL A 42 -11.16 2.31 18.99
N MET A 43 -10.19 3.22 19.01
CA MET A 43 -9.97 4.10 20.15
C MET A 43 -11.18 5.00 20.43
N GLY A 44 -11.74 5.66 19.40
CA GLY A 44 -12.94 6.48 19.54
C GLY A 44 -14.17 5.67 19.99
N THR A 45 -14.32 4.44 19.48
CA THR A 45 -15.40 3.54 19.89
C THR A 45 -15.27 3.10 21.35
N ALA A 46 -14.05 2.79 21.81
CA ALA A 46 -13.79 2.40 23.19
C ALA A 46 -14.07 3.55 24.17
N LEU A 47 -13.71 4.79 23.81
CA LEU A 47 -14.04 5.98 24.60
C LEU A 47 -15.55 6.19 24.69
N ALA A 48 -16.27 6.14 23.57
CA ALA A 48 -17.73 6.28 23.55
C ALA A 48 -18.43 5.20 24.38
N TYR A 49 -17.93 3.95 24.32
CA TYR A 49 -18.45 2.86 25.14
C TYR A 49 -18.23 3.11 26.64
N GLY A 50 -17.06 3.67 27.01
CA GLY A 50 -16.77 4.08 28.40
C GLY A 50 -17.73 5.14 28.94
N ASP A 51 -18.24 6.01 28.06
CA ASP A 51 -19.26 7.03 28.38
C ASP A 51 -20.70 6.48 28.36
N GLY A 52 -20.88 5.16 28.16
CA GLY A 52 -22.19 4.49 28.09
C GLY A 52 -22.91 4.66 26.74
N LEU A 53 -22.22 5.17 25.71
CA LEU A 53 -22.76 5.35 24.36
C LEU A 53 -22.45 4.12 23.49
N HIS A 54 -23.50 3.43 23.02
CA HIS A 54 -23.36 2.17 22.29
C HIS A 54 -23.76 2.32 20.81
N HIS A 55 -23.20 3.33 20.12
CA HIS A 55 -23.50 3.61 18.71
C HIS A 55 -22.69 2.76 17.73
N TRP A 56 -22.91 1.45 17.73
CA TRP A 56 -22.21 0.50 16.84
C TRP A 56 -22.37 0.83 15.35
N GLY A 57 -23.52 1.34 14.93
CA GLY A 57 -23.73 1.78 13.55
C GLY A 57 -22.78 2.91 13.16
N ALA A 58 -22.57 3.89 14.04
CA ALA A 58 -21.62 4.98 13.81
C ALA A 58 -20.18 4.47 13.75
N ALA A 59 -19.81 3.52 14.62
CA ALA A 59 -18.49 2.89 14.60
C ALA A 59 -18.22 2.15 13.28
N LEU A 60 -19.20 1.42 12.75
CA LEU A 60 -19.07 0.71 11.47
C LEU A 60 -18.94 1.68 10.29
N VAL A 61 -19.76 2.74 10.26
CA VAL A 61 -19.65 3.78 9.21
C VAL A 61 -18.30 4.49 9.31
N ALA A 62 -17.84 4.83 10.52
CA ALA A 62 -16.54 5.45 10.74
C ALA A 62 -15.40 4.53 10.26
N LEU A 63 -15.47 3.23 10.57
CA LEU A 63 -14.48 2.25 10.12
C LEU A 63 -14.43 2.14 8.60
N PHE A 64 -15.59 2.08 7.96
CA PHE A 64 -15.71 2.04 6.51
C PHE A 64 -15.11 3.28 5.86
N CYS A 65 -15.47 4.47 6.35
CA CYS A 65 -14.89 5.73 5.89
C CYS A 65 -13.38 5.79 6.10
N ALA A 66 -12.88 5.38 7.27
CA ALA A 66 -11.45 5.38 7.57
C ALA A 66 -10.66 4.48 6.61
N ILE A 67 -11.17 3.27 6.31
CA ILE A 67 -10.56 2.36 5.34
C ILE A 67 -10.55 2.99 3.94
N LEU A 68 -11.67 3.58 3.49
CA LEU A 68 -11.73 4.23 2.18
C LEU A 68 -10.77 5.40 2.06
N ILE A 69 -10.66 6.23 3.12
CA ILE A 69 -9.71 7.34 3.16
C ILE A 69 -8.29 6.80 3.05
N GLN A 70 -7.93 5.74 3.80
CA GLN A 70 -6.59 5.16 3.75
C GLN A 70 -6.24 4.60 2.36
N ILE A 71 -7.19 3.91 1.71
CA ILE A 71 -7.04 3.44 0.33
C ILE A 71 -6.85 4.63 -0.61
N GLY A 72 -7.69 5.66 -0.48
CA GLY A 72 -7.60 6.88 -1.29
C GLY A 72 -6.25 7.59 -1.16
N THR A 73 -5.71 7.69 0.06
CA THR A 73 -4.38 8.27 0.29
C THR A 73 -3.28 7.41 -0.30
N ASN A 74 -3.40 6.08 -0.25
CA ASN A 74 -2.42 5.18 -0.86
C ASN A 74 -2.40 5.37 -2.39
N PHE A 75 -3.57 5.46 -3.02
CA PHE A 75 -3.69 5.71 -4.46
C PHE A 75 -3.21 7.11 -4.86
N ALA A 76 -3.53 8.13 -4.06
CA ALA A 76 -3.06 9.49 -4.31
C ALA A 76 -1.53 9.53 -4.29
N ASN A 77 -0.90 8.89 -3.30
CA ASN A 77 0.56 8.80 -3.23
C ASN A 77 1.15 8.11 -4.46
N ASP A 78 0.62 6.94 -4.86
CA ASP A 78 1.09 6.24 -6.06
C ASP A 78 0.94 7.10 -7.34
N TYR A 79 -0.15 7.88 -7.46
CA TYR A 79 -0.35 8.81 -8.58
C TYR A 79 0.63 9.99 -8.54
N TYR A 80 0.84 10.60 -7.38
CA TYR A 80 1.79 11.72 -7.24
C TYR A 80 3.22 11.27 -7.46
N ASP A 81 3.60 10.06 -7.03
CA ASP A 81 4.92 9.47 -7.30
C ASP A 81 5.14 9.28 -8.81
N TYR A 82 4.09 8.84 -9.53
CA TYR A 82 4.11 8.76 -11.00
C TYR A 82 4.23 10.13 -11.67
N VAL A 83 3.43 11.13 -11.26
CA VAL A 83 3.40 12.47 -11.87
C VAL A 83 4.67 13.27 -11.57
N GLN A 84 5.20 13.17 -10.36
CA GLN A 84 6.38 13.92 -9.91
C GLN A 84 7.70 13.31 -10.40
N GLY A 85 7.66 12.18 -11.12
CA GLY A 85 8.84 11.52 -11.63
C GLY A 85 9.69 10.89 -10.53
N ALA A 86 9.10 10.45 -9.40
CA ALA A 86 9.86 9.80 -8.33
C ALA A 86 10.48 8.44 -8.76
N ASP A 87 10.14 7.96 -9.97
CA ASP A 87 10.78 6.85 -10.68
C ASP A 87 11.95 7.32 -11.58
N THR A 88 12.70 8.37 -11.17
CA THR A 88 13.96 8.83 -11.82
C THR A 88 15.22 8.57 -10.98
N GLY A 89 15.40 7.35 -10.46
CA GLY A 89 16.72 6.78 -10.20
C GLY A 89 16.78 5.43 -10.90
N GLU A 90 17.64 5.18 -11.90
CA GLU A 90 19.10 5.04 -11.77
C GLU A 90 19.52 4.26 -10.51
#